data_AF-A0A7S3C0Y8-F1
#
_entry.id   AF-A0A7S3C0Y8-F1
#
_cell.length_a   1.000
_cell.length_b   1.000
_cell.length_c   1.000
_cell.angle_alpha   90.00
_cell.angle_beta   90.00
_cell.angle_gamma   90.00
#
_symmetry.space_group_name_H-M   'P 1'
#
loop_
_entity.id
_entity.type
_entity.pdbx_description
1 polymer ?
#
loop_
_entity_poly.entity_id
_entity_poly.type
_entity_poly.pdbx_seq_one_letter_code
_entity_poly.pdbx_strand_id
1 'polypeptide(L)'
;TDPGVAASAGRPRVAVLTASWMLLLLDHNLDVLWETSLADIFGHGRAREVALLVVPHAIAEGDHGAVLVAGAAEVHDFAEGGGALDESLERELFAEREASKRAFGDTEGTEPLNEGERRHRTLER
;
A
#
# COMPACT_ATOMS: atom_id res chain seq x y z
N THR A 1 8.55 -37.15 32.89
CA THR A 1 9.06 -36.08 32.01
C THR A 1 9.28 -36.72 30.66
N ASP A 2 8.36 -36.49 29.72
CA ASP A 2 8.38 -37.14 28.41
C ASP A 2 9.45 -36.48 27.51
N PRO A 3 10.47 -37.22 27.01
CA PRO A 3 11.51 -36.69 26.13
C PRO A 3 11.07 -36.55 24.66
N GLY A 4 9.78 -36.74 24.34
CA GLY A 4 9.28 -36.97 22.99
C GLY A 4 9.09 -35.78 22.04
N VAL A 5 9.32 -34.53 22.44
CA VAL A 5 9.26 -33.39 21.50
C VAL A 5 10.67 -32.87 21.23
N ALA A 6 11.51 -33.73 20.67
CA ALA A 6 12.63 -33.25 19.89
C ALA A 6 12.03 -32.48 18.72
N ALA A 7 11.99 -31.14 18.84
CA ALA A 7 11.63 -30.24 17.75
C ALA A 7 12.43 -30.71 16.54
N SER A 8 11.76 -31.28 15.53
CA SER A 8 12.41 -31.59 14.27
C SER A 8 13.02 -30.27 13.82
N ALA A 9 14.34 -30.24 13.64
CA ALA A 9 15.03 -29.05 13.19
C ALA A 9 14.64 -28.83 11.73
N GLY A 10 13.44 -28.29 11.52
CA GLY A 10 12.92 -27.89 10.24
C GLY A 10 13.85 -26.85 9.64
N ARG A 11 13.88 -26.81 8.30
CA ARG A 11 14.67 -25.81 7.60
C ARG A 11 14.27 -24.41 8.08
N PRO A 12 15.24 -23.48 8.23
CA PRO A 12 14.96 -22.15 8.74
C PRO A 12 13.93 -21.44 7.85
N ARG A 13 13.07 -20.66 8.49
CA ARG A 13 12.05 -19.83 7.85
C ARG A 13 12.35 -18.37 8.16
N VAL A 14 11.92 -17.48 7.28
CA VAL A 14 12.18 -16.04 7.43
C VAL A 14 10.86 -15.30 7.49
N ALA A 15 10.66 -14.50 8.54
CA ALA A 15 9.58 -13.54 8.60
C ALA A 15 10.07 -12.17 8.11
N VAL A 16 9.34 -11.55 7.19
CA VAL A 16 9.67 -10.24 6.61
C VAL A 16 8.49 -9.32 6.79
N LEU A 17 8.69 -8.14 7.39
CA LEU A 17 7.72 -7.05 7.33
C LEU A 17 8.19 -6.01 6.32
N THR A 18 7.36 -5.71 5.33
CA THR A 18 7.63 -4.68 4.34
C THR A 18 7.28 -3.29 4.85
N ALA A 19 7.76 -2.27 4.15
CA ALA A 19 7.39 -0.88 4.42
C ALA A 19 5.89 -0.58 4.22
N SER A 20 5.16 -1.44 3.51
CA SER A 20 3.71 -1.33 3.28
C SER A 20 2.89 -2.15 4.28
N TRP A 21 3.45 -2.46 5.45
CA TRP A 21 2.83 -3.28 6.51
C TRP A 21 2.42 -4.69 6.08
N MET A 22 3.09 -5.24 5.06
CA MET A 22 2.83 -6.61 4.63
C MET A 22 3.80 -7.55 5.34
N LEU A 23 3.28 -8.51 6.09
CA LEU A 23 4.04 -9.54 6.78
C LEU A 23 4.05 -10.81 5.93
N LEU A 24 5.24 -11.29 5.58
CA LEU A 24 5.45 -12.54 4.85
C LEU A 24 6.16 -13.55 5.73
N LEU A 25 5.79 -14.82 5.58
CA LEU A 25 6.55 -15.96 6.02
C LEU A 25 7.08 -16.71 4.81
N LEU A 26 8.40 -16.75 4.70
CA LEU A 26 9.13 -17.41 3.62
C LEU A 26 9.73 -18.72 4.11
N ASP A 27 9.72 -19.72 3.25
CA ASP A 27 10.45 -20.95 3.46
C ASP A 27 11.96 -20.77 3.13
N HIS A 28 12.72 -21.85 3.22
CA HIS A 28 14.15 -21.86 2.93
C HIS A 28 14.53 -21.60 1.46
N ASN A 29 13.60 -21.76 0.51
CA ASN A 29 13.77 -21.43 -0.90
C ASN A 29 13.28 -20.01 -1.21
N LEU A 30 12.85 -19.26 -0.18
CA LEU A 30 12.21 -17.95 -0.30
C LEU A 30 10.84 -18.00 -1.00
N ASP A 31 10.17 -19.15 -0.95
CA ASP A 31 8.78 -19.26 -1.37
C ASP A 31 7.85 -18.77 -0.26
N VAL A 32 6.83 -18.00 -0.63
CA VAL A 32 5.84 -17.47 0.32
C VAL A 32 4.95 -18.61 0.81
N LEU A 33 5.01 -18.89 2.12
CA LEU A 33 4.14 -19.85 2.79
C LEU A 33 2.85 -19.18 3.30
N TRP A 34 2.97 -17.93 3.74
CA TRP A 34 1.88 -17.15 4.31
C TRP A 34 2.18 -15.66 4.17
N GLU A 35 1.14 -14.87 3.93
CA GLU A 35 1.22 -13.42 3.93
C GLU A 35 -0.02 -12.81 4.58
N THR A 36 0.15 -11.66 5.21
CA THR A 36 -0.97 -10.88 5.76
C THR A 36 -0.68 -9.39 5.72
N SER A 37 -1.72 -8.59 5.50
CA SER A 37 -1.64 -7.14 5.61
C SER A 37 -1.93 -6.72 7.05
N LEU A 38 -1.04 -5.93 7.64
CA LEU A 38 -1.25 -5.32 8.95
C LEU A 38 -1.75 -3.87 8.83
N ALA A 39 -2.09 -3.42 7.61
CA ALA A 39 -2.58 -2.06 7.37
C ALA A 39 -3.90 -1.76 8.11
N ASP A 40 -4.74 -2.76 8.35
CA ASP A 40 -5.98 -2.57 9.14
C ASP A 40 -5.70 -2.35 10.64
N ILE A 41 -4.52 -2.75 11.12
CA ILE A 41 -4.09 -2.64 12.52
C ILE A 41 -3.29 -1.35 12.73
N PHE A 42 -2.34 -1.05 11.84
CA PHE A 42 -1.42 0.09 11.96
C PHE A 42 -1.79 1.28 11.07
N GLY A 43 -2.88 1.18 10.32
CA GLY A 43 -3.30 2.17 9.33
C GLY A 43 -2.46 2.13 8.06
N HIS A 44 -2.80 3.02 7.11
CA HIS A 44 -2.02 3.25 5.89
C HIS A 44 -0.81 4.18 6.11
N GLY A 45 -0.43 4.44 7.36
CA GLY A 45 0.69 5.30 7.72
C GLY A 45 2.04 4.67 7.37
N ARG A 46 3.11 5.48 7.31
CA ARG A 46 4.47 4.98 7.10
C ARG A 46 4.99 4.35 8.38
N ALA A 47 5.60 3.16 8.29
CA ALA A 47 6.26 2.55 9.45
C ALA A 47 7.40 3.44 9.97
N ARG A 48 7.33 3.83 11.25
CA ARG A 48 8.37 4.58 11.96
C ARG A 48 9.29 3.64 12.73
N GLU A 49 8.69 2.72 13.48
CA GLU A 49 9.40 1.71 14.26
C GLU A 49 8.65 0.38 14.16
N VAL A 50 9.41 -0.71 14.06
CA VAL A 50 8.89 -2.08 13.94
C VAL A 50 9.74 -3.01 14.79
N ALA A 51 9.08 -3.86 15.57
CA ALA A 51 9.68 -5.00 16.23
C ALA A 51 9.00 -6.29 15.76
N LEU A 52 9.82 -7.27 15.38
CA LEU A 52 9.42 -8.60 14.95
C LEU A 52 10.06 -9.61 15.91
N LEU A 53 9.22 -10.39 16.59
CA LEU A 53 9.67 -11.47 17.46
C LEU A 53 9.13 -12.80 16.94
N VAL A 54 10.03 -13.69 16.51
CA VAL A 54 9.69 -15.03 16.06
C VAL A 54 10.01 -16.01 17.18
N VAL A 55 9.01 -16.75 17.64
CA VAL A 55 9.16 -17.76 18.69
C VAL A 55 8.75 -19.14 18.18
N PRO A 56 9.49 -20.21 18.52
CA PRO A 56 9.13 -21.58 18.18
C PRO A 56 8.08 -22.13 19.16
N HIS A 57 6.99 -21.37 19.36
CA HIS A 57 5.89 -21.73 20.26
C HIS A 57 4.61 -21.90 19.44
N ALA A 58 4.03 -23.10 19.47
CA ALA A 58 2.77 -23.41 18.82
C ALA A 58 1.60 -22.95 19.70
N ILE A 59 0.68 -22.16 19.16
CA ILE A 59 -0.52 -21.68 19.89
C ILE A 59 -1.67 -22.67 19.70
N ALA A 60 -1.79 -23.23 18.49
CA ALA A 60 -2.76 -24.25 18.12
C ALA A 60 -2.06 -25.50 17.56
N GLU A 61 -2.82 -26.61 17.50
CA GLU A 61 -2.34 -27.84 16.87
C GLU A 61 -2.11 -27.60 15.37
N GLY A 62 -0.91 -27.97 14.89
CA GLY A 62 -0.49 -27.70 13.51
C GLY A 62 0.33 -26.42 13.32
N ASP A 63 0.42 -25.55 14.34
CA ASP A 63 1.29 -24.37 14.27
C ASP A 63 2.77 -24.77 14.34
N HIS A 64 3.58 -24.05 13.57
CA HIS A 64 5.04 -24.22 13.56
C HIS A 64 5.78 -23.23 14.46
N GLY A 65 5.05 -22.28 15.07
CA GLY A 65 5.59 -21.18 15.84
C GLY A 65 4.63 -20.00 15.83
N ALA A 66 5.05 -18.90 16.46
CA ALA A 66 4.30 -17.66 16.48
C ALA A 66 5.20 -16.48 16.08
N VAL A 67 4.59 -15.51 15.40
CA VAL A 67 5.23 -14.24 15.06
C VAL A 67 4.46 -13.13 15.75
N LEU A 68 5.14 -12.40 16.64
CA LEU A 68 4.60 -11.20 17.25
C LEU A 68 5.14 -9.99 16.50
N VAL A 69 4.23 -9.11 16.11
CA VAL A 69 4.56 -7.84 15.47
C VAL A 69 4.08 -6.70 16.35
N ALA A 70 5.00 -5.81 16.69
CA ALA A 70 4.70 -4.53 17.29
C ALA A 70 5.25 -3.43 16.37
N GLY A 71 4.54 -2.31 16.29
CA GLY A 71 4.95 -1.22 15.41
C GLY A 71 4.31 0.09 15.79
N ALA A 72 5.00 1.17 15.42
CA ALA A 72 4.47 2.53 15.46
C ALA A 72 4.40 3.05 14.02
N ALA A 73 3.22 3.48 13.62
CA ALA A 73 2.99 4.12 12.34
C ALA A 73 3.00 5.65 12.52
N GLU A 74 3.64 6.34 11.59
CA GLU A 74 3.40 7.76 11.37
C GLU A 74 2.22 7.86 10.41
N VAL A 75 1.04 8.11 10.99
CA VAL A 75 -0.17 8.39 10.23
C VAL A 75 -0.17 9.89 9.98
N HIS A 76 0.06 10.29 8.73
CA HIS A 76 -0.25 11.65 8.33
C HIS A 76 -1.77 11.71 8.16
N ASP A 77 -2.47 12.22 9.18
CA ASP A 77 -3.86 12.62 9.05
C ASP A 77 -3.95 13.79 8.06
N PHE A 78 -4.01 13.47 6.78
CA PHE A 78 -4.53 14.40 5.79
C PHE A 78 -6.06 14.50 5.85
N ALA A 79 -6.70 13.74 6.75
CA ALA A 79 -8.15 13.57 6.74
C ALA A 79 -8.72 13.28 8.14
N GLU A 80 -8.52 14.18 9.10
CA GLU A 80 -9.51 14.39 10.19
C GLU A 80 -9.40 15.80 10.76
N GLY A 81 -9.53 16.77 9.85
CA GLY A 81 -9.56 18.19 10.15
C GLY A 81 -9.06 18.94 8.94
N GLY A 82 -9.94 19.68 8.27
CA GLY A 82 -9.57 20.68 7.27
C GLY A 82 -8.74 21.80 7.90
N GLY A 83 -7.53 21.49 8.36
CA GLY A 83 -6.45 22.45 8.49
C GLY A 83 -5.99 22.69 7.06
N ALA A 84 -6.43 23.83 6.53
CA ALA A 84 -6.03 24.40 5.26
C ALA A 84 -4.67 23.85 4.80
N LEU A 85 -4.60 23.37 3.56
CA LEU A 85 -3.34 23.49 2.84
C LEU A 85 -2.83 24.91 3.13
N ASP A 86 -1.56 25.07 3.53
CA ASP A 86 -0.98 26.39 3.77
C ASP A 86 -1.54 27.37 2.74
N GLU A 87 -2.24 28.44 3.16
CA GLU A 87 -2.97 29.33 2.25
C GLU A 87 -2.05 29.84 1.12
N SER A 88 -0.74 29.84 1.36
CA SER A 88 0.30 30.07 0.36
C SER A 88 0.33 29.01 -0.75
N LEU A 89 0.30 27.72 -0.41
CA LEU A 89 0.32 26.60 -1.34
C LEU A 89 -0.97 26.51 -2.16
N GLU A 90 -2.14 26.78 -1.56
CA GLU A 90 -3.41 26.85 -2.31
C GLU A 90 -3.39 27.99 -3.31
N ARG A 91 -2.87 29.16 -2.92
CA ARG A 91 -2.70 30.30 -3.83
C ARG A 91 -1.75 29.98 -4.97
N GLU A 92 -0.64 29.31 -4.71
CA GLU A 92 0.34 28.95 -5.73
C GLU A 92 -0.24 27.94 -6.72
N LEU A 93 -0.93 26.90 -6.22
CA LEU A 93 -1.61 25.91 -7.05
C LEU A 93 -2.74 26.52 -7.89
N PHE A 94 -3.51 27.45 -7.32
CA PHE A 94 -4.57 28.15 -8.05
C PHE A 94 -3.98 29.09 -9.11
N ALA A 95 -2.91 29.82 -8.79
CA ALA A 95 -2.22 30.68 -9.73
C ALA A 95 -1.59 29.89 -10.89
N GLU A 96 -1.00 28.72 -10.60
CA GLU A 96 -0.45 27.83 -11.62
C GLU A 96 -1.54 27.23 -12.52
N ARG A 97 -2.68 26.82 -11.95
CA ARG A 97 -3.84 26.34 -12.71
C ARG A 97 -4.39 27.43 -13.63
N GLU A 98 -4.51 28.66 -13.14
CA GLU A 98 -4.96 29.81 -13.93
C GLU A 98 -3.93 30.22 -14.99
N ALA A 99 -2.63 30.13 -14.70
CA ALA A 99 -1.57 30.35 -15.68
C ALA A 99 -1.61 29.28 -16.78
N SER A 100 -1.82 28.01 -16.42
CA SER A 100 -2.02 26.92 -17.38
C SER A 100 -3.26 27.13 -18.25
N LYS A 101 -4.40 27.51 -17.66
CA LYS A 101 -5.59 27.85 -18.45
C LYS A 101 -5.35 29.00 -19.43
N ARG A 102 -4.62 30.03 -19.02
CA ARG A 102 -4.26 31.15 -19.91
C ARG A 102 -3.26 30.75 -20.99
N ALA A 103 -2.33 29.85 -20.68
CA ALA A 103 -1.32 29.38 -21.61
C ALA A 103 -1.87 28.39 -22.63
N PHE A 104 -2.83 27.55 -22.24
CA PHE A 104 -3.35 26.46 -23.07
C PHE A 104 -4.79 26.69 -23.57
N GLY A 105 -5.51 27.69 -23.06
CA GLY A 105 -6.90 27.99 -23.39
C GLY A 105 -7.85 26.90 -22.88
N ASP A 106 -9.02 27.28 -22.35
CA ASP A 106 -10.04 26.30 -22.00
C ASP A 106 -10.42 25.49 -23.24
N THR A 107 -10.09 24.20 -23.24
CA THR A 107 -10.79 23.25 -24.12
C THR A 107 -12.16 22.93 -23.50
N GLU A 108 -13.00 23.96 -23.35
CA GLU A 108 -14.44 23.72 -23.21
C GLU A 108 -14.94 23.18 -24.55
N GLY A 109 -15.30 21.90 -24.56
CA GLY A 109 -15.89 21.26 -25.73
C GLY A 109 -15.23 19.94 -26.12
N THR A 110 -15.13 18.99 -25.19
CA THR A 110 -15.11 17.57 -25.60
C THR A 110 -16.51 17.00 -25.36
N GLU A 111 -17.45 17.36 -26.23
CA GLU A 111 -18.56 16.45 -26.50
C GLU A 111 -17.92 15.11 -26.92
N PRO A 112 -18.25 13.97 -26.30
CA PRO A 112 -17.74 12.70 -26.77
C PRO A 112 -18.23 12.50 -28.19
N LEU A 113 -17.29 12.55 -29.15
CA LEU A 113 -17.56 12.28 -30.55
C LEU A 113 -18.21 10.91 -30.65
N ASN A 114 -19.49 10.90 -30.97
CA ASN A 114 -20.24 9.69 -31.21
C ASN A 114 -19.59 8.95 -32.38
N GLU A 115 -19.20 7.69 -32.17
CA GLU A 115 -18.36 6.90 -33.09
C GLU A 115 -19.06 6.54 -34.43
N GLY A 116 -20.27 7.06 -34.66
CA GLY A 116 -21.11 6.77 -35.84
C GLY A 116 -20.93 7.68 -37.06
N GLU A 117 -20.26 8.84 -36.98
CA GLU A 117 -20.21 9.82 -38.09
C GLU A 117 -18.85 9.93 -38.81
N ARG A 118 -17.94 8.95 -38.63
CA ARG A 118 -16.66 8.89 -39.36
C ARG A 118 -16.75 8.40 -40.80
N ARG A 119 -17.95 8.19 -41.36
CA ARG A 119 -18.11 7.68 -42.73
C ARG A 119 -19.05 8.56 -43.54
N HIS A 120 -18.65 9.77 -43.94
CA HIS A 120 -19.25 10.38 -45.15
C HIS A 120 -18.56 11.62 -45.74
N ARG A 121 -17.36 12.03 -45.30
CA ARG A 121 -16.65 13.16 -45.93
C ARG A 121 -15.20 12.82 -46.30
N THR A 122 -15.08 11.97 -47.31
CA THR A 122 -13.90 11.94 -48.19
C THR A 122 -14.41 11.50 -49.56
N LEU A 123 -14.05 12.24 -50.61
CA LEU A 123 -14.70 12.34 -51.94
C LEU A 123 -15.83 13.38 -51.85
N GLU A 124 -15.67 14.62 -52.32
CA GLU A 124 -15.32 14.99 -53.70
C GLU A 124 -14.29 16.12 -53.74
N ARG A 125 -13.47 16.06 -54.80
CA ARG A 125 -12.45 17.04 -55.17
C ARG A 125 -12.88 17.65 -56.51
#